data_AF-A0A132NMA6-F1
#
_entry.id   AF-A0A132NMA6-F1
#
_cell.length_a   1.000
_cell.length_b   1.000
_cell.length_c   1.000
_cell.angle_alpha   90.00
_cell.angle_beta   90.00
_cell.angle_gamma   90.00
#
_symmetry.space_group_name_H-M   'P 1'
#
loop_
_entity.id
_entity.type
_entity.pdbx_description
1 polymer ?
#
loop_
_entity_poly.entity_id
_entity_poly.type
_entity_poly.pdbx_seq_one_letter_code
_entity_poly.pdbx_strand_id
1 'polypeptide(L)' 'MSVEGDQLVYEYLTRVSDAASARLSPARRVKFVNELRERIESERRAGRFGGGELDAAAVRRILDRIGSP' A
#
# COMPACT_ATOMS: atom_id res chain seq x y z
N MET A 1 6.13 11.68 -9.14
CA MET A 1 5.30 10.93 -8.18
C MET A 1 3.88 11.05 -8.69
N SER A 2 3.26 9.95 -9.12
CA SER A 2 1.87 10.01 -9.61
C SER A 2 0.93 10.13 -8.42
N VAL A 3 0.10 11.18 -8.39
CA VAL A 3 -0.86 11.42 -7.30
C VAL A 3 -1.87 10.26 -7.17
N GLU A 4 -2.24 9.65 -8.29
CA GLU A 4 -3.19 8.55 -8.32
C GLU A 4 -2.65 7.26 -7.67
N GLY A 5 -1.39 6.91 -7.96
CA GLY A 5 -0.73 5.77 -7.33
C GLY A 5 -0.63 5.93 -5.81
N ASP A 6 -0.28 7.13 -5.36
CA ASP A 6 -0.20 7.45 -3.93
C ASP A 6 -1.59 7.37 -3.27
N GLN A 7 -2.66 7.77 -3.97
CA GLN A 7 -4.03 7.65 -3.49
C GLN A 7 -4.48 6.19 -3.36
N LEU A 8 -4.15 5.33 -4.32
CA LEU A 8 -4.45 3.89 -4.23
C LEU A 8 -3.78 3.23 -3.02
N VAL A 9 -2.53 3.56 -2.75
CA VAL A 9 -1.81 3.07 -1.55
C VAL A 9 -2.48 3.58 -0.28
N TYR A 10 -2.85 4.86 -0.24
CA TYR A 10 -3.53 5.45 0.91
C TYR A 10 -4.89 4.79 1.20
N GLU A 11 -5.72 4.59 0.17
CA GLU A 11 -7.01 3.91 0.30
C GLU A 11 -6.84 2.47 0.79
N TYR A 12 -5.84 1.75 0.26
CA TYR A 12 -5.52 0.39 0.68
C TYR A 12 -5.12 0.33 2.17
N LEU A 13 -4.16 1.17 2.59
CA LEU A 13 -3.68 1.19 3.97
C LEU A 13 -4.78 1.62 4.96
N THR A 14 -5.71 2.49 4.54
CA THR A 14 -6.88 2.86 5.33
C THR A 14 -7.77 1.65 5.58
N ARG A 15 -8.14 0.89 4.53
CA ARG A 15 -8.94 -0.34 4.68
C ARG A 15 -8.25 -1.39 5.54
N VAL A 16 -6.94 -1.56 5.38
CA VAL A 16 -6.14 -2.47 6.21
C VAL A 16 -6.16 -2.02 7.67
N SER A 17 -6.05 -0.72 7.92
CA SER A 17 -6.10 -0.15 9.28
C SER A 17 -7.45 -0.40 9.95
N ASP A 18 -8.54 -0.25 9.20
CA ASP A 18 -9.88 -0.52 9.70
C ASP A 18 -10.06 -2.02 10.02
N ALA A 19 -9.66 -2.91 9.11
CA ALA A 19 -9.72 -4.36 9.31
C ALA A 19 -8.83 -4.85 10.47
N ALA A 20 -7.66 -4.23 10.63
CA ALA A 20 -6.73 -4.51 11.71
C ALA A 20 -7.21 -3.99 13.07
N SER A 21 -8.01 -2.91 13.09
CA SER A 21 -8.51 -2.31 14.34
C SER A 21 -9.39 -3.26 15.16
N ALA A 22 -10.06 -4.19 14.49
CA ALA A 22 -10.86 -5.23 15.16
C ALA A 22 -10.02 -6.39 15.75
N ARG A 23 -8.74 -6.51 15.38
CA ARG A 23 -7.91 -7.69 15.68
C ARG A 23 -6.59 -7.38 16.41
N LEU A 24 -6.06 -6.18 16.26
CA LEU A 24 -4.74 -5.78 16.75
C LEU A 24 -4.84 -4.63 17.74
N SER A 25 -3.92 -4.63 18.71
CA SER A 25 -3.72 -3.45 19.58
C SER A 25 -3.17 -2.27 18.77
N PRO A 26 -3.39 -1.01 19.21
CA PRO A 26 -2.94 0.17 18.46
C PRO A 26 -1.46 0.17 18.09
N ALA A 27 -0.59 -0.28 19.00
CA ALA A 27 0.84 -0.38 18.76
C ALA A 27 1.19 -1.41 17.68
N ARG A 28 0.53 -2.58 17.69
CA ARG A 28 0.71 -3.62 16.67
C ARG A 28 0.13 -3.18 15.32
N ARG A 29 -0.99 -2.46 15.33
CA ARG A 29 -1.61 -1.90 14.11
C ARG A 29 -0.67 -0.90 13.43
N VAL A 30 -0.11 0.06 14.17
CA VAL A 30 0.83 1.04 13.61
C VAL A 30 2.06 0.35 13.02
N LYS A 31 2.64 -0.61 13.74
CA LYS A 31 3.77 -1.40 13.24
C LYS A 31 3.43 -2.14 11.95
N PHE A 32 2.29 -2.82 11.91
CA PHE A 32 1.83 -3.56 10.74
C PHE A 32 1.59 -2.67 9.51
N VAL A 33 0.93 -1.53 9.70
CA VAL A 33 0.68 -0.57 8.61
C VAL A 33 1.98 0.03 8.08
N ASN A 34 2.95 0.32 8.96
CA ASN A 34 4.26 0.82 8.55
C ASN A 34 5.06 -0.22 7.75
N GLU A 35 5.12 -1.47 8.23
CA GLU A 35 5.78 -2.57 7.51
C GLU A 35 5.15 -2.79 6.13
N LEU A 36 3.82 -2.69 6.03
CA LEU A 36 3.10 -2.83 4.78
C LEU A 36 3.39 -1.68 3.81
N ARG A 37 3.46 -0.45 4.33
CA ARG A 37 3.83 0.74 3.55
C ARG A 37 5.25 0.62 3.00
N GLU A 38 6.20 0.19 3.83
CA GLU A 38 7.59 -0.02 3.41
C GLU A 38 7.72 -1.10 2.35
N ARG A 39 6.96 -2.19 2.48
CA ARG A 39 6.91 -3.27 1.48
C ARG A 39 6.36 -2.76 0.13
N ILE A 40 5.26 -2.03 0.12
CA ILE A 40 4.67 -1.45 -1.09
C ILE A 40 5.67 -0.51 -1.77
N GLU A 41 6.30 0.35 -0.98
CA GLU A 41 7.28 1.32 -1.47
C GLU A 41 8.54 0.63 -2.01
N SER A 42 8.99 -0.46 -1.37
CA SER A 42 10.10 -1.28 -1.86
C SER A 42 9.78 -1.93 -3.21
N GLU A 43 8.59 -2.55 -3.36
CA GLU A 43 8.13 -3.13 -4.62
C GLU A 43 7.96 -2.06 -5.71
N ARG A 44 7.48 -0.86 -5.35
CA ARG A 44 7.34 0.28 -6.27
C ARG A 44 8.69 0.78 -6.77
N ARG A 45 9.72 0.79 -5.91
CA ARG A 45 11.10 1.14 -6.33
C ARG A 45 11.78 0.04 -7.14
N ALA A 46 11.47 -1.23 -6.84
CA ALA A 46 12.02 -2.38 -7.55
C ALA A 46 11.45 -2.50 -8.97
N GLY A 47 10.18 -2.15 -9.17
CA GLY A 47 9.61 -1.98 -10.49
C GLY A 47 10.00 -0.63 -11.08
N ARG A 48 10.48 -0.61 -12.32
CA ARG A 48 10.81 0.64 -13.04
C ARG A 48 9.52 1.36 -13.45
N PHE A 49 8.75 1.86 -12.50
CA PHE A 49 7.51 2.55 -12.78
C PHE A 49 7.82 4.04 -12.99
N GLY A 50 8.10 4.39 -14.25
CA GLY A 50 8.20 5.77 -14.71
C GLY A 50 6.89 6.51 -14.45
N GLY A 51 6.99 7.75 -13.94
CA GLY A 51 5.84 8.47 -13.38
C GLY A 51 4.68 8.71 -14.37
N GLY A 52 3.46 8.67 -13.84
CA GLY A 52 2.21 8.93 -14.56
C GLY A 52 1.15 7.82 -14.35
N GLU A 53 0.29 7.60 -15.33
CA GLU A 53 -0.77 6.59 -15.34
C GLU A 53 -0.24 5.15 -15.22
N LEU A 54 0.99 4.90 -15.72
CA LEU A 54 1.70 3.62 -15.60
C LEU A 54 1.99 3.24 -14.14
N ASP A 55 2.17 4.23 -13.25
CA ASP A 55 2.44 4.03 -11.83
C ASP A 55 1.18 3.57 -11.07
N ALA A 56 -0.01 4.03 -11.45
CA ALA A 56 -1.26 3.56 -10.85
C ALA A 56 -1.54 2.08 -11.18
N ALA A 57 -1.36 1.69 -12.45
CA ALA A 57 -1.51 0.30 -12.89
C ALA A 57 -0.48 -0.63 -12.22
N ALA A 58 0.73 -0.13 -12.01
CA ALA A 58 1.79 -0.82 -11.28
C ALA A 58 1.44 -1.04 -9.81
N VAL A 59 1.03 0.03 -9.12
CA VAL A 59 0.57 -0.03 -7.73
C VAL A 59 -0.58 -1.02 -7.60
N ARG A 60 -1.56 -1.02 -8.51
CA ARG A 60 -2.66 -2.00 -8.50
C ARG A 60 -2.14 -3.44 -8.51
N ARG A 61 -1.17 -3.77 -9.37
CA ARG A 61 -0.55 -5.11 -9.40
C ARG A 61 0.20 -5.47 -8.13
N ILE A 62 0.88 -4.49 -7.51
CA ILE A 62 1.55 -4.70 -6.22
C ILE A 62 0.50 -5.03 -5.15
N LEU A 63 -0.58 -4.25 -5.08
CA LEU A 63 -1.68 -4.47 -4.13
C LEU A 63 -2.36 -5.82 -4.36
N ASP A 64 -2.60 -6.21 -5.61
CA ASP A 64 -3.17 -7.51 -5.96
C ASP A 64 -2.28 -8.67 -5.50
N ARG A 65 -0.95 -8.51 -5.57
CA ARG A 65 0.02 -9.51 -5.07
C ARG A 65 0.05 -9.58 -3.54
N ILE A 66 -0.18 -8.46 -2.86
CA ILE A 66 -0.28 -8.41 -1.40
C ILE A 66 -1.60 -9.02 -0.94
N GLY A 67 -2.68 -8.84 -1.72
CA GLY A 67 -4.01 -9.35 -1.45
C GLY A 67 -4.99 -8.28 -1.00
N SER A 68 -6.25 -8.66 -0.79
CA SER A 68 -7.28 -7.75 -0.28
C SER A 68 -7.01 -7.36 1.18
N PRO A 69 -7.28 -6.10 1.57
CA PRO A 69 -7.31 -5.66 2.97
C PRO A 69 -8.22 -6.51 3.85
#